data_AF-A0A485B1A6-F1
#
_entry.id   AF-A0A485B1A6-F1
#
_cell.length_a   1.000
_cell.length_b   1.000
_cell.length_c   1.000
_cell.angle_alpha   90.00
_cell.angle_beta   90.00
_cell.angle_gamma   90.00
#
_symmetry.space_group_name_H-M   'P 1'
#
loop_
_entity.id
_entity.type
_entity.pdbx_description
1 polymer ?
#
loop_
_entity_poly.entity_id
_entity_poly.type
_entity_poly.pdbx_seq_one_letter_code
_entity_poly.pdbx_strand_id
1 'polypeptide(L)'
;MRPSMAVREGDRVQKGQILFEDKKNPGVCFTAPAAGVISAIHRGERRVLQSIVIDVDGDEAVSFPPLCAGRSGWIGAGNRAAAAADFRPMDGISHPSV
;
A
#
# COMPACT_ATOMS: atom_id res chain seq x y z
N MET A 1 10.31 4.61 -17.13
CA MET A 1 9.98 3.35 -16.46
C MET A 1 10.16 2.16 -17.40
N ARG A 2 10.71 1.04 -16.92
CA ARG A 2 10.59 -0.31 -17.48
C ARG A 2 9.97 -1.22 -16.41
N PRO A 3 8.63 -1.23 -16.27
CA PRO A 3 7.96 -2.02 -15.23
C PRO A 3 8.20 -3.52 -15.44
N SER A 4 8.71 -4.17 -14.41
CA SER A 4 8.63 -5.61 -14.21
C SER A 4 7.38 -5.90 -13.38
N MET A 5 6.39 -6.57 -13.96
CA MET A 5 5.13 -6.87 -13.25
C MET A 5 5.34 -8.02 -12.28
N ALA A 6 4.91 -7.84 -11.03
CA ALA A 6 4.79 -8.90 -10.04
C ALA A 6 3.39 -9.56 -10.03
N VAL A 7 2.42 -8.94 -10.72
CA VAL A 7 0.99 -9.27 -10.68
C VAL A 7 0.33 -9.23 -12.07
N ARG A 8 -0.87 -9.81 -12.17
CA ARG A 8 -1.71 -9.94 -13.38
C ARG A 8 -3.17 -9.58 -13.10
N GLU A 9 -3.94 -9.39 -14.17
CA GLU A 9 -5.40 -9.26 -14.09
C GLU A 9 -6.01 -10.54 -13.50
N GLY A 10 -6.96 -10.38 -12.57
CA GLY A 10 -7.53 -11.46 -11.77
C GLY A 10 -6.74 -11.85 -10.51
N ASP A 11 -5.50 -11.37 -10.32
CA ASP A 11 -4.77 -11.63 -9.07
C ASP A 11 -5.38 -10.84 -7.90
N ARG A 12 -5.48 -11.48 -6.73
CA ARG A 12 -5.83 -10.81 -5.48
C ARG A 12 -4.58 -10.20 -4.84
N VAL A 13 -4.69 -8.95 -4.38
CA VAL A 13 -3.60 -8.18 -3.78
C VAL A 13 -3.98 -7.66 -2.40
N GLN A 14 -3.02 -7.61 -1.50
CA GLN A 14 -3.14 -6.99 -0.17
C GLN A 14 -2.63 -5.56 -0.19
N LYS A 15 -3.16 -4.70 0.68
CA LYS A 15 -2.66 -3.33 0.87
C LYS A 15 -1.18 -3.37 1.27
N GLY A 16 -0.33 -2.72 0.47
CA GLY A 16 1.13 -2.73 0.64
C GLY A 16 1.88 -3.84 -0.14
N GLN A 17 1.20 -4.75 -0.83
CA GLN A 17 1.81 -5.77 -1.69
C GLN A 17 2.43 -5.15 -2.95
N ILE A 18 3.56 -5.67 -3.43
CA ILE A 18 4.23 -5.18 -4.65
C ILE A 18 3.40 -5.49 -5.90
N LEU A 19 3.14 -4.47 -6.72
CA LEU A 19 2.50 -4.57 -8.03
C LEU A 19 3.56 -4.67 -9.16
N PHE A 20 4.55 -3.79 -9.14
CA PHE A 20 5.62 -3.76 -10.14
C PHE A 20 6.86 -3.01 -9.64
N GLU A 21 7.99 -3.24 -10.30
CA GLU A 21 9.28 -2.60 -10.01
C GLU A 21 9.83 -1.92 -11.27
N ASP A 22 10.51 -0.77 -11.16
CA ASP A 22 11.21 -0.18 -12.32
C ASP A 22 12.61 -0.77 -12.48
N LYS A 23 12.81 -1.60 -13.50
CA LYS A 23 14.13 -2.18 -13.82
C LYS A 23 15.21 -1.12 -14.15
N LYS A 24 14.85 0.14 -14.38
CA LYS A 24 15.82 1.24 -14.50
C LYS A 24 16.31 1.78 -13.15
N ASN A 25 15.48 1.70 -12.10
CA ASN A 25 15.74 2.26 -10.78
C ASN A 25 15.65 1.14 -9.73
N PRO A 26 16.71 0.31 -9.57
CA PRO A 26 16.69 -0.82 -8.64
C PRO A 26 16.39 -0.36 -7.21
N GLY A 27 15.49 -1.09 -6.52
CA GLY A 27 14.99 -0.74 -5.20
C GLY A 27 13.71 0.11 -5.18
N VAL A 28 13.22 0.59 -6.35
CA VAL A 28 11.92 1.28 -6.45
C VAL A 28 10.81 0.27 -6.78
N CYS A 29 10.12 -0.18 -5.74
CA CYS A 29 8.94 -1.03 -5.81
C CYS A 29 7.66 -0.20 -5.65
N PHE A 30 6.66 -0.42 -6.50
CA PHE A 30 5.34 0.20 -6.39
C PHE A 30 4.35 -0.80 -5.81
N THR A 31 3.61 -0.39 -4.78
CA THR A 31 2.73 -1.27 -3.99
C THR A 31 1.25 -0.92 -4.15
N ALA A 32 0.37 -1.87 -3.79
CA ALA A 32 -1.07 -1.72 -3.83
C ALA A 32 -1.56 -0.76 -2.73
N PRO A 33 -2.35 0.28 -3.05
CA PRO A 33 -2.87 1.23 -2.05
C PRO A 33 -3.99 0.64 -1.17
N ALA A 34 -4.65 -0.42 -1.63
CA ALA A 34 -5.76 -1.10 -0.98
C ALA A 34 -5.71 -2.61 -1.24
N ALA A 35 -6.45 -3.39 -0.45
CA ALA A 35 -6.68 -4.80 -0.71
C ALA A 35 -7.76 -4.97 -1.79
N GLY A 36 -7.70 -6.03 -2.59
CA GLY A 36 -8.71 -6.27 -3.61
C GLY A 36 -8.26 -7.19 -4.73
N VAL A 37 -8.96 -7.15 -5.87
CA VAL A 37 -8.64 -7.92 -7.08
C VAL A 37 -8.22 -6.96 -8.19
N ILE A 38 -7.19 -7.33 -8.96
CA ILE A 38 -6.77 -6.52 -10.12
C ILE A 38 -7.77 -6.70 -11.25
N SER A 39 -8.57 -5.67 -11.47
CA SER A 39 -9.62 -5.64 -12.49
C SER A 39 -9.05 -5.45 -13.90
N ALA A 40 -8.07 -4.56 -14.07
CA ALA A 40 -7.47 -4.24 -15.37
C ALA A 40 -6.04 -3.67 -15.26
N ILE A 41 -5.20 -3.92 -16.25
CA ILE A 41 -3.84 -3.39 -16.40
C ILE A 41 -3.70 -2.71 -17.76
N HIS A 42 -4.00 -1.40 -17.80
CA HIS A 42 -3.99 -0.63 -19.04
C HIS A 42 -2.56 -0.37 -19.54
N ARG A 43 -2.32 -0.72 -20.81
CA ARG A 43 -1.04 -0.52 -21.51
C ARG A 43 -1.27 0.36 -22.73
N GLY A 44 -0.59 1.51 -22.74
CA GLY A 44 -0.59 2.45 -23.85
C GLY A 44 0.37 2.06 -24.96
N GLU A 45 0.58 3.02 -25.86
CA GLU A 45 1.50 2.89 -26.99
C GLU A 45 2.90 2.42 -26.54
N ARG A 46 3.56 1.60 -27.38
CA ARG A 46 4.86 0.99 -27.09
C ARG A 46 4.90 0.17 -25.77
N ARG A 47 3.73 -0.30 -25.29
CA ARG A 47 3.52 -1.09 -24.06
C ARG A 47 3.86 -0.34 -22.76
N VAL A 48 3.80 0.99 -22.76
CA VAL A 48 3.93 1.79 -21.53
C VAL A 48 2.78 1.45 -20.59
N LEU A 49 3.07 1.14 -19.33
CA LEU A 49 2.04 0.97 -18.29
C LEU A 49 1.39 2.33 -18.01
N GLN A 50 0.07 2.43 -18.16
CA GLN A 50 -0.68 3.67 -17.91
C GLN A 50 -1.36 3.64 -16.54
N SER A 51 -2.16 2.60 -16.27
CA SER A 51 -2.88 2.45 -15.00
C SER A 51 -3.07 0.98 -14.63
N ILE A 52 -3.18 0.71 -13.33
CA ILE A 52 -3.64 -0.56 -12.78
C ILE A 52 -4.92 -0.24 -12.01
N VAL A 53 -6.00 -0.97 -12.29
CA VAL A 53 -7.29 -0.86 -11.60
C VAL A 53 -7.39 -2.02 -10.61
N ILE A 54 -7.70 -1.69 -9.36
CA ILE A 54 -7.93 -2.65 -8.28
C ILE A 54 -9.36 -2.45 -7.81
N ASP A 55 -10.20 -3.47 -7.97
CA ASP A 55 -11.51 -3.52 -7.36
C ASP A 55 -11.30 -3.85 -5.87
N VAL A 56 -11.55 -2.86 -5.01
CA VAL A 56 -11.26 -2.94 -3.58
C VAL A 56 -12.20 -3.92 -2.90
N ASP A 57 -11.63 -4.91 -2.23
CA ASP A 57 -12.37 -5.97 -1.54
C ASP A 57 -11.60 -6.40 -0.28
N GLY A 58 -12.22 -6.16 0.87
CA GLY A 58 -11.64 -6.35 2.20
C GLY A 58 -10.59 -5.31 2.61
N ASP A 59 -10.04 -5.50 3.81
CA ASP A 59 -9.05 -4.62 4.45
C ASP A 59 -7.70 -5.33 4.70
N GLU A 60 -7.41 -6.40 3.95
CA GLU A 60 -6.22 -7.23 4.16
C GLU A 60 -4.94 -6.45 3.82
N ALA A 61 -4.09 -6.23 4.83
CA ALA A 61 -2.89 -5.41 4.71
C ALA A 61 -1.62 -6.18 5.06
N VAL A 62 -0.57 -5.95 4.28
CA VAL A 62 0.78 -6.42 4.59
C VAL A 62 1.22 -5.77 5.90
N SER A 63 1.36 -6.58 6.94
CA SER A 63 1.76 -6.11 8.28
C SER A 63 3.24 -5.74 8.29
N PHE A 64 3.52 -4.45 8.21
CA PHE A 64 4.85 -3.92 8.50
C PHE A 64 5.01 -3.74 10.01
N PRO A 65 6.14 -4.15 10.61
CA PRO A 65 6.39 -3.87 12.02
C PRO A 65 6.36 -2.34 12.24
N PRO A 66 5.62 -1.84 13.24
CA PRO A 66 5.58 -0.41 13.49
C PRO A 66 6.99 0.10 13.78
N LEU A 67 7.37 1.19 13.11
CA LEU A 67 8.55 1.96 13.46
C LEU A 67 8.27 2.64 14.81
N CYS A 68 8.47 1.90 15.91
CA CYS A 68 8.37 2.43 17.26
C CYS A 68 9.27 3.66 17.38
N ALA A 69 8.65 4.83 17.55
CA ALA A 69 9.35 6.10 17.73
C ALA A 69 10.10 6.07 19.07
N GLY A 70 11.33 5.55 19.05
CA GLY A 70 11.96 5.04 20.28
C GLY A 70 13.47 5.10 20.38
N ARG A 71 14.20 5.49 19.31
CA ARG A 71 15.54 6.10 19.43
C ARG A 71 16.05 6.65 18.10
N SER A 72 16.32 7.95 18.06
CA SER A 72 17.27 8.50 17.10
C SER A 72 18.70 8.01 17.43
N GLY A 73 19.48 7.47 16.49
CA GLY A 73 19.09 6.81 15.23
C GLY A 73 19.43 5.33 15.31
N TRP A 74 18.90 4.65 16.34
CA TRP A 74 19.50 3.44 16.93
C TRP A 74 18.44 2.60 17.66
N ILE A 75 18.84 1.68 18.57
CA ILE A 75 17.91 0.76 19.24
C ILE A 75 17.25 1.32 20.51
N GLY A 76 15.92 1.25 20.56
CA GLY A 76 15.12 0.73 21.68
C GLY A 76 14.34 -0.47 21.12
N ALA A 77 14.47 -1.66 21.70
CA ALA A 77 13.46 -2.19 22.62
C ALA A 77 12.03 -2.08 22.05
N GLY A 78 11.32 -3.15 21.73
CA GLY A 78 11.44 -4.51 22.26
C GLY A 78 10.03 -5.02 22.53
N ASN A 79 9.51 -5.80 21.57
CA ASN A 79 8.43 -6.77 21.69
C ASN A 79 7.28 -6.46 22.68
N ARG A 80 6.18 -5.87 22.18
CA ARG A 80 4.83 -6.25 22.64
C ARG A 80 3.91 -6.48 21.44
N ALA A 81 3.11 -7.52 21.56
CA ALA A 81 2.23 -8.02 20.51
C ALA A 81 0.83 -7.39 20.58
N ALA A 82 0.03 -7.74 19.57
CA ALA A 82 -1.44 -7.69 19.52
C ALA A 82 -2.12 -6.36 19.15
N ALA A 83 -2.67 -6.38 17.93
CA ALA A 83 -4.09 -6.17 17.62
C ALA A 83 -4.67 -4.76 17.41
N ALA A 84 -5.76 -4.76 16.63
CA ALA A 84 -6.71 -3.70 16.30
C ALA A 84 -6.19 -2.53 15.44
N ALA A 85 -6.66 -2.48 14.19
CA ALA A 85 -6.69 -1.27 13.40
C ALA A 85 -7.96 -0.47 13.72
N ASP A 86 -7.82 0.69 14.35
CA ASP A 86 -8.89 1.66 14.57
C ASP A 86 -8.58 2.97 13.82
N PHE A 87 -8.81 2.98 12.51
CA PHE A 87 -8.81 4.22 11.72
C PHE A 87 -10.13 4.95 11.97
N ARG A 88 -10.19 5.73 13.06
CA ARG A 88 -11.39 6.52 13.40
C ARG A 88 -11.61 7.63 12.36
N PRO A 89 -12.80 7.74 11.75
CA PRO A 89 -13.10 8.84 10.83
C PRO A 89 -13.07 10.19 11.56
N MET A 90 -12.66 11.24 10.84
CA MET A 90 -12.65 12.62 11.33
C MET A 90 -14.05 13.24 11.22
N ASP A 91 -14.93 12.88 12.14
CA ASP A 91 -16.25 13.50 12.26
C ASP A 91 -16.16 14.89 12.92
N GLY A 92 -16.50 15.91 12.14
CA GLY A 92 -17.11 17.16 12.63
C GLY A 92 -16.23 18.14 13.42
N ILE A 93 -15.67 19.13 12.71
CA ILE A 93 -15.29 20.41 13.35
C ILE A 93 -16.57 21.18 13.66
N SER A 94 -17.15 20.95 14.84
CA SER A 94 -18.20 21.81 15.39
C SER A 94 -17.60 23.15 15.82
N HIS A 95 -18.06 24.24 15.22
CA HIS A 95 -17.75 25.57 15.70
C HIS A 95 -18.45 25.80 17.05
N PRO A 96 -17.76 26.31 18.09
CA PRO A 96 -18.43 26.76 19.30
C PRO A 96 -19.14 28.10 19.03
N SER A 97 -20.47 28.07 19.09
CA SER A 97 -21.29 29.30 19.13
C SER A 97 -21.53 29.72 20.58
N VAL A 98 -20.88 30.81 21.01
CA VAL A 98 -21.31 31.70 22.11
C VAL A 98 -20.98 33.13 21.70
#